data_AF-A0ABD0V8Y8-F1
#
_entry.id   AF-A0ABD0V8Y8-F1
#
_cell.length_a   1.000
_cell.length_b   1.000
_cell.length_c   1.000
_cell.angle_alpha   90.00
_cell.angle_beta   90.00
_cell.angle_gamma   90.00
#
_symmetry.space_group_name_H-M   'P 1'
#
loop_
_entity.id
_entity.type
_entity.pdbx_description
1 polymer ?
#
loop_
_entity_poly.entity_id
_entity_poly.type
_entity_poly.pdbx_seq_one_letter_code
_entity_poly.pdbx_strand_id
1 'polypeptide(L)'
;MIRFLVDEDEVWTVPKCIEIYKLELTGLEDQHLLRSCRNISDEKAPVLKLMTEAGIRTIDAFTYLADEVGGLENVGFSKRDA
;
A
#
# COMPACT_ATOMS: atom_id res chain seq x y z
N MET A 1 -0.96 -7.76 -20.60
CA MET A 1 -1.50 -8.59 -21.71
C MET A 1 -0.46 -9.64 -22.04
N ILE A 2 -0.81 -10.93 -21.95
CA ILE A 2 0.14 -12.04 -22.15
C ILE A 2 0.02 -12.51 -23.60
N ARG A 3 1.15 -12.67 -24.30
CA ARG A 3 1.22 -13.22 -25.66
C ARG A 3 1.79 -14.63 -25.56
N PHE A 4 1.08 -15.61 -26.11
CA PHE A 4 1.52 -16.99 -26.19
C PHE A 4 1.99 -17.28 -27.62
N LEU A 5 3.05 -18.06 -27.75
CA LEU A 5 3.43 -18.73 -28.99
C LEU A 5 3.28 -20.24 -28.77
N VAL A 6 2.76 -20.93 -29.77
CA VAL A 6 2.72 -22.39 -29.78
C VAL A 6 3.78 -22.83 -30.77
N ASP A 7 4.73 -23.63 -30.30
CA ASP A 7 5.77 -24.21 -31.15
C ASP A 7 5.22 -25.40 -31.97
N GLU A 8 5.98 -25.87 -32.97
CA GLU A 8 5.61 -27.01 -33.81
C GLU A 8 5.39 -28.31 -33.00
N ASP A 9 6.01 -28.40 -31.81
CA ASP A 9 5.86 -29.50 -30.86
C ASP A 9 4.69 -29.33 -29.86
N GLU A 10 3.72 -28.43 -30.14
CA GLU A 10 2.57 -28.09 -29.28
C GLU A 10 2.93 -27.54 -27.88
N VAL A 11 4.18 -27.15 -27.68
CA VAL A 11 4.64 -26.54 -26.43
C VAL A 11 4.23 -25.06 -26.41
N TRP A 12 3.50 -24.68 -25.37
CA TRP A 12 3.10 -23.30 -25.13
C TRP A 12 4.24 -22.52 -24.49
N THR A 13 4.85 -21.63 -25.25
CA THR A 13 5.97 -20.81 -24.78
C THR A 13 5.49 -19.36 -24.65
N VAL A 14 5.75 -18.75 -23.49
CA VAL A 14 5.47 -17.32 -23.26
C VAL A 14 6.77 -16.54 -23.48
N PRO A 15 7.00 -15.97 -24.68
CA PRO A 15 8.28 -15.35 -25.03
C PRO A 15 8.51 -14.01 -24.33
N LYS A 16 7.44 -13.29 -23.96
CA LYS A 16 7.56 -11.96 -23.34
C LYS A 16 6.32 -11.60 -22.53
N CYS A 17 6.48 -11.52 -21.21
CA CYS A 17 5.53 -10.80 -20.36
C CYS A 17 5.82 -9.30 -20.48
N ILE A 18 4.85 -8.55 -21.04
CA ILE A 18 4.88 -7.09 -21.03
C ILE A 18 3.91 -6.64 -19.95
N GLU A 19 4.47 -6.33 -18.78
CA GLU A 19 3.75 -5.74 -17.67
C GLU A 19 3.62 -4.23 -17.91
N ILE A 20 2.47 -3.82 -18.44
CA ILE A 20 2.13 -2.40 -18.61
C ILE A 20 1.39 -1.96 -17.35
N TYR A 21 2.12 -1.48 -16.35
CA TYR A 21 1.52 -0.78 -15.22
C TYR A 21 1.32 0.68 -15.59
N LYS A 22 0.12 1.23 -15.31
CA LYS A 22 -0.15 2.67 -15.47
C LYS A 22 0.44 3.52 -14.35
N LEU A 23 0.92 2.89 -13.28
CA LEU A 23 1.49 3.52 -12.11
C LEU A 23 2.85 2.87 -11.86
N GLU A 24 3.88 3.66 -11.53
CA GLU A 24 5.19 3.11 -11.15
C GLU A 24 5.00 2.11 -10.02
N LEU A 25 5.51 0.90 -10.23
CA LEU A 25 5.51 -0.14 -9.21
C LEU A 25 6.39 0.39 -8.07
N THR A 26 5.79 0.66 -6.92
CA THR A 26 6.49 1.21 -5.76
C THR A 26 7.74 0.36 -5.49
N GLY A 27 8.90 1.01 -5.32
CA GLY A 27 10.18 0.32 -5.19
C GLY A 27 10.17 -0.73 -4.10
N LEU A 28 10.98 -1.79 -4.27
CA LEU A 28 11.14 -2.86 -3.27
C LEU A 28 11.45 -2.33 -1.87
N GLU A 29 12.14 -1.19 -1.79
CA GLU A 29 12.47 -0.48 -0.56
C GLU A 29 11.21 0.00 0.19
N ASP A 30 10.16 0.41 -0.53
CA ASP A 30 8.91 0.93 0.03
C ASP A 30 7.82 -0.14 0.19
N GLN A 31 8.11 -1.39 -0.19
CA GLN A 31 7.15 -2.50 -0.08
C GLN A 31 6.72 -2.76 1.38
N HIS A 32 7.58 -2.44 2.35
CA HIS A 32 7.24 -2.52 3.78
C HIS A 32 6.21 -1.45 4.21
N LEU A 33 6.14 -0.32 3.50
CA LEU A 33 5.12 0.71 3.69
C LEU A 33 3.77 0.26 3.13
N LEU A 34 3.77 -0.46 1.99
CA LEU A 34 2.58 -1.09 1.43
C LEU A 34 2.00 -2.19 2.35
N ARG A 35 2.88 -2.98 2.98
CA ARG A 35 2.46 -4.02 3.93
C ARG A 35 1.88 -3.48 5.23
N SER A 36 2.24 -2.25 5.61
CA SER A 36 1.86 -1.71 6.91
C SER A 36 0.73 -0.69 6.84
N CYS A 37 0.51 0.00 5.70
CA CYS A 37 -0.34 1.18 5.65
C CYS A 37 0.01 2.22 6.75
N ARG A 38 1.24 2.17 7.29
CA ARG A 38 1.73 3.01 8.39
C ARG A 38 2.63 4.15 7.92
N ASN A 39 2.44 4.64 6.70
CA ASN A 39 2.90 6.01 6.48
C ASN A 39 1.92 6.89 7.26
N ILE A 40 2.39 7.91 7.97
CA ILE A 40 1.55 8.86 8.71
C ILE A 40 2.02 10.24 8.25
N SER A 41 1.12 11.09 7.78
CA SER A 41 1.48 12.47 7.43
C SER A 41 1.87 13.26 8.69
N ASP A 42 2.84 14.17 8.57
CA ASP A 42 3.38 14.98 9.68
C ASP A 42 2.29 15.80 10.39
N GLU A 43 1.26 16.20 9.67
CA GLU A 43 0.09 16.94 10.16
C GLU A 43 -0.79 16.10 11.12
N LYS A 44 -0.78 14.77 10.99
CA LYS A 44 -1.63 13.86 11.78
C LYS A 44 -0.85 13.05 12.83
N ALA A 45 0.48 13.04 12.73
CA ALA A 45 1.38 12.51 13.76
C ALA A 45 1.13 13.04 15.20
N PRO A 46 0.78 14.34 15.42
CA PRO A 46 0.55 14.86 16.76
C PRO A 46 -0.65 14.24 17.46
N VAL A 47 -1.71 13.91 16.70
CA VAL A 47 -2.94 13.31 17.25
C VAL A 47 -2.66 11.90 17.76
N LEU A 48 -1.99 11.08 16.94
CA LEU A 48 -1.55 9.75 17.36
C LEU A 48 -0.66 9.81 18.60
N LYS A 49 0.29 10.75 18.63
CA LYS A 49 1.19 10.95 19.76
C LYS A 49 0.41 11.21 21.06
N LEU A 50 -0.55 12.13 21.04
CA LEU A 50 -1.40 12.44 22.20
C LEU A 50 -2.22 11.23 22.67
N MET A 51 -2.76 10.43 21.75
CA MET A 51 -3.50 9.20 22.10
C MET A 51 -2.58 8.17 22.78
N THR A 52 -1.36 7.99 22.28
CA THR A 52 -0.36 7.14 22.94
C THR A 52 0.07 7.68 24.31
N GLU A 53 0.24 9.00 24.46
CA GLU A 53 0.55 9.63 25.75
C GLU A 53 -0.60 9.45 26.76
N ALA A 54 -1.85 9.39 26.28
CA ALA A 54 -3.02 9.03 27.07
C ALA A 54 -3.10 7.52 27.41
N GLY A 55 -2.12 6.72 27.01
CA GLY A 55 -2.04 5.28 27.29
C GLY A 55 -2.81 4.40 26.32
N ILE A 56 -3.35 4.96 25.23
CA ILE A 56 -4.00 4.17 24.18
C ILE A 56 -2.93 3.49 23.35
N ARG A 57 -3.05 2.18 23.13
CA ARG A 57 -2.09 1.48 22.27
C ARG A 57 -2.15 2.09 20.87
N THR A 58 -1.00 2.25 20.23
CA THR A 58 -0.89 2.87 18.91
C THR A 58 -1.81 2.20 17.87
N ILE A 59 -2.01 0.88 17.99
CA ILE A 59 -2.91 0.13 17.10
C ILE A 59 -4.38 0.49 17.33
N ASP A 60 -4.81 0.63 18.58
CA ASP A 60 -6.19 0.98 18.92
C ASP A 60 -6.48 2.43 18.51
N ALA A 61 -5.53 3.34 18.73
CA ALA A 61 -5.61 4.73 18.30
C ALA A 61 -5.72 4.85 16.78
N PHE A 62 -4.90 4.08 16.05
CA PHE A 62 -4.94 4.04 14.59
C PHE A 62 -6.25 3.46 14.04
N THR A 63 -6.73 2.35 14.62
CA THR A 63 -8.01 1.73 14.23
C THR A 63 -9.18 2.68 14.50
N TYR A 64 -9.21 3.34 15.66
CA TYR A 64 -10.23 4.34 15.97
C TYR A 64 -10.26 5.47 14.93
N LEU A 65 -9.09 6.02 14.58
CA LEU A 65 -8.98 7.07 13.57
C LEU A 65 -9.44 6.60 12.20
N ALA A 66 -9.15 5.34 11.83
CA ALA A 66 -9.63 4.74 10.60
C ALA A 66 -11.15 4.58 10.57
N ASP A 67 -11.75 4.17 11.68
CA ASP A 67 -13.21 4.04 11.80
C ASP A 67 -13.89 5.41 11.77
N GLU A 68 -13.34 6.42 12.44
CA GLU A 68 -13.89 7.79 12.50
C GLU A 68 -13.97 8.45 11.11
N VAL A 69 -12.96 8.23 10.28
CA VAL A 69 -12.92 8.76 8.90
C VAL A 69 -13.54 7.81 7.87
N GLY A 70 -14.17 6.72 8.31
CA GLY A 70 -14.93 5.81 7.47
C GLY A 70 -14.07 4.88 6.59
N GLY A 71 -12.85 4.59 7.00
CA GLY A 71 -11.96 3.66 6.33
C GLY A 71 -10.48 4.04 6.41
N LEU A 72 -9.61 3.05 6.27
CA LEU A 72 -8.15 3.21 6.26
C LEU A 72 -7.67 4.09 5.10
N GLU A 73 -8.42 4.10 4.00
CA GLU A 73 -8.18 4.93 2.83
C GLU A 73 -8.39 6.43 3.10
N ASN A 74 -9.21 6.79 4.09
CA ASN A 74 -9.62 8.17 4.36
C ASN A 74 -8.80 8.83 5.46
N VAL A 75 -7.92 8.08 6.14
CA VAL A 75 -7.12 8.61 7.25
C VAL A 75 -6.02 9.56 6.77
N GLY A 76 -5.72 9.58 5.47
CA GLY A 76 -4.71 10.47 4.89
C GLY A 76 -3.27 10.18 5.37
N PHE A 77 -3.11 9.09 6.11
CA PHE A 77 -1.84 8.64 6.64
C PHE A 77 -0.96 8.06 5.51
N SER A 78 -1.53 7.29 4.58
CA SER A 78 -0.77 6.71 3.49
C SER A 78 -0.35 7.77 2.45
N LYS A 79 0.96 8.03 2.34
CA LYS A 79 1.60 8.67 1.19
C LYS A 79 1.46 7.74 -0.02
N ARG A 80 0.26 7.65 -0.58
CA ARG A 80 -0.02 6.84 -1.79
C ARG A 80 0.14 7.66 -3.06
N ASP A 81 0.09 8.99 -2.96
CA ASP A 81 0.02 9.92 -4.09
C ASP A 81 1.04 11.07 -4.03
N ALA A 82 2.27 10.81 -3.56
CA ALA A 82 3.37 11.76 -3.71
C ALA A 82 4.33 11.29 -4.81
#